data_AF-A0A2V9P6I9-F1
#
_entry.id   AF-A0A2V9P6I9-F1
#
_cell.length_a   1.000
_cell.length_b   1.000
_cell.length_c   1.000
_cell.angle_alpha   90.00
_cell.angle_beta   90.00
_cell.angle_gamma   90.00
#
_symmetry.space_group_name_H-M   'P 1'
#
loop_
_entity.id
_entity.type
_entity.pdbx_description
1 polymer ?
#
loop_
_entity_poly.entity_id
_entity_poly.type
_entity_poly.pdbx_seq_one_letter_code
_entity_poly.pdbx_strand_id
1 'polypeptide(L)'
;MGYSDTLNQLVNSTAPDKGMGVTLSIPLRNRQAQALSTRAQLEYRQAQMRVQQLENQVRIEVRNAQFSVTQNRAAVQSSQAAVELAKQSLDAEQKKFNLGASTSTLVLQNQSGLATAESNLVSAMAAYEKAEVELDRATGLLIEHAGIDMGDAEKGEVTHAPKVPFVAPRADLQQTTTPPQQ
;
A
#
# COMPACT_ATOMS: atom_id res chain seq x y z
N MET A 1 27.90 -52.34 62.25
CA MET A 1 26.51 -51.97 61.90
C MET A 1 26.59 -50.76 60.98
N GLY A 2 26.39 -50.74 59.67
CA GLY A 2 25.91 -51.72 58.71
C GLY A 2 25.60 -50.98 57.40
N TYR A 3 26.57 -50.24 56.84
CA TYR A 3 26.40 -49.46 55.59
C TYR A 3 26.51 -50.33 54.32
N SER A 4 26.98 -51.57 54.46
CA SER A 4 27.06 -52.55 53.38
C SER A 4 25.74 -53.28 53.11
N ASP A 5 24.80 -53.28 54.05
CA ASP A 5 23.54 -54.03 53.96
C ASP A 5 22.47 -53.27 53.15
N THR A 6 22.52 -51.94 53.16
CA THR A 6 21.61 -51.09 52.38
C THR A 6 21.99 -50.97 50.90
N LEU A 7 23.27 -51.16 50.55
CA LEU A 7 23.73 -51.21 49.16
C LEU A 7 23.38 -52.54 48.47
N ASN A 8 23.31 -53.64 49.23
CA ASN A 8 22.92 -54.94 48.70
C ASN A 8 21.40 -55.05 48.40
N GLN A 9 20.57 -54.19 49.01
CA GLN A 9 19.12 -54.14 48.75
C GLN A 9 18.73 -53.40 47.47
N LEU A 10 19.63 -52.64 46.84
CA LEU A 10 19.41 -52.04 45.51
C LEU A 10 19.72 -53.01 44.37
N VAL A 11 20.57 -54.02 44.61
CA VAL A 11 20.94 -55.06 43.63
C VAL A 11 20.02 -56.28 43.72
N ASN A 12 19.49 -56.58 44.91
CA ASN A 12 18.53 -57.66 45.10
C ASN A 12 17.10 -57.18 44.79
N SER A 13 16.75 -57.22 43.51
CA SER A 13 15.41 -56.97 42.94
C SER A 13 14.32 -57.85 43.56
N THR A 14 13.94 -57.58 44.81
CA THR A 14 12.99 -58.40 45.60
C THR A 14 11.75 -57.63 46.08
N ALA A 15 11.53 -56.41 45.60
CA ALA A 15 10.18 -55.87 45.49
C ALA A 15 9.60 -56.35 44.16
N PRO A 16 8.38 -56.94 44.11
CA PRO A 16 7.81 -57.52 42.90
C PRO A 16 7.24 -56.45 41.95
N ASP A 17 8.02 -55.40 41.70
CA ASP A 17 7.58 -54.19 41.02
C ASP A 17 8.25 -54.08 39.64
N LYS A 18 8.41 -55.21 38.94
CA LYS A 18 8.67 -55.20 37.49
C LYS A 18 7.33 -55.15 36.76
N GLY A 19 6.77 -53.96 36.67
CA GLY A 19 5.61 -53.67 35.82
C GLY A 19 6.04 -52.95 34.55
N MET A 20 5.74 -53.51 33.37
CA MET A 20 5.62 -52.72 32.14
C MET A 20 4.17 -52.22 32.06
N GLY A 21 3.95 -50.94 32.33
CA GLY A 21 2.63 -50.32 32.25
C GLY A 21 2.30 -49.89 30.82
N VAL A 22 1.28 -50.47 30.20
CA VAL A 22 0.68 -49.95 28.96
C VAL A 22 -0.57 -49.17 29.35
N THR A 23 -0.48 -47.84 29.35
CA THR A 23 -1.63 -46.96 29.61
C THR A 23 -2.44 -46.80 28.33
N LEU A 24 -3.56 -47.52 28.22
CA LEU A 24 -4.51 -47.38 27.12
C LEU A 24 -5.64 -46.43 27.53
N SER A 25 -5.59 -45.20 27.03
CA SER A 25 -6.65 -44.20 27.25
C SER A 25 -7.60 -44.20 26.06
N ILE A 26 -8.80 -44.76 26.23
CA ILE A 26 -9.87 -44.74 25.22
C ILE A 26 -10.95 -43.77 25.70
N PRO A 27 -10.98 -42.52 25.19
CA PRO A 27 -12.01 -41.56 25.56
C PRO A 27 -13.35 -41.98 24.97
N LEU A 28 -14.24 -42.54 25.80
CA LEU A 28 -15.58 -43.03 25.41
C LEU A 28 -16.53 -41.92 24.92
N ARG A 29 -16.25 -40.65 25.26
CA ARG A 29 -17.10 -39.52 24.86
C ARG A 29 -16.28 -38.25 24.59
N ASN A 30 -15.78 -38.14 23.37
CA ASN A 30 -14.93 -37.04 22.93
C ASN A 30 -15.72 -35.76 22.54
N ARG A 31 -16.51 -35.23 23.48
CA ARG A 31 -17.26 -33.97 23.27
C ARG A 31 -16.35 -32.76 23.03
N GLN A 32 -15.14 -32.79 23.59
CA GLN A 32 -14.16 -31.72 23.37
C GLN A 32 -13.65 -31.71 21.93
N ALA A 33 -13.30 -32.86 21.34
CA ALA A 33 -12.90 -32.89 19.92
C ALA A 33 -14.05 -32.54 18.98
N GLN A 34 -15.30 -32.90 19.31
CA GLN A 34 -16.47 -32.46 18.55
C GLN A 34 -16.65 -30.94 18.62
N ALA A 35 -16.53 -30.34 19.80
CA ALA A 35 -16.60 -28.89 19.97
C ALA A 35 -15.46 -28.16 19.26
N LEU A 36 -14.23 -28.69 19.30
CA LEU A 36 -13.08 -28.16 18.57
C LEU A 36 -13.28 -28.24 17.06
N SER A 37 -13.81 -29.34 16.54
CA SER A 37 -14.13 -29.51 15.12
C SER A 37 -15.20 -28.51 14.67
N THR A 38 -16.30 -28.38 15.42
CA THR A 38 -17.35 -27.39 15.14
C THR A 38 -16.79 -25.96 15.16
N ARG A 39 -15.93 -25.63 16.13
CA ARG A 39 -15.27 -24.33 16.20
C ARG A 39 -14.39 -24.08 14.97
N ALA A 40 -13.54 -25.04 14.59
CA ALA A 40 -12.68 -24.93 13.41
C ALA A 40 -13.49 -24.76 12.11
N GLN A 41 -14.65 -25.43 11.98
CA GLN A 41 -15.54 -25.24 10.84
C GLN A 41 -16.16 -23.84 10.81
N LEU A 42 -16.55 -23.30 11.97
CA LEU A 42 -17.06 -21.93 12.06
C LEU A 42 -15.97 -20.89 11.75
N GLU A 43 -14.76 -21.07 12.28
CA GLU A 43 -13.60 -20.23 11.98
C GLU A 43 -13.26 -20.27 10.47
N TYR A 44 -13.31 -21.45 9.84
CA TYR A 44 -13.14 -21.60 8.40
C TYR A 44 -14.20 -20.83 7.60
N ARG A 45 -15.49 -20.97 7.97
CA ARG A 45 -16.58 -20.20 7.32
C ARG A 45 -16.42 -18.70 7.51
N GLN A 46 -15.98 -18.25 8.70
CA GLN A 46 -15.68 -16.84 8.94
C GLN A 46 -14.52 -16.35 8.06
N ALA A 47 -13.47 -17.16 7.90
CA ALA A 47 -12.36 -16.84 7.01
C ALA A 47 -12.81 -16.73 5.54
N GLN A 48 -13.66 -17.64 5.06
CA GLN A 48 -14.25 -17.56 3.72
C GLN A 48 -15.07 -16.28 3.51
N MET A 49 -15.92 -15.93 4.48
CA MET A 49 -16.70 -14.68 4.43
C MET A 49 -15.78 -13.46 4.40
N ARG A 50 -14.68 -13.48 5.15
CA ARG A 50 -13.69 -12.39 5.17
C ARG A 50 -12.99 -12.25 3.81
N VAL A 51 -12.64 -13.36 3.16
CA VAL A 51 -12.07 -13.33 1.80
C VAL A 51 -13.07 -12.70 0.83
N GLN A 52 -14.33 -13.12 0.85
CA GLN A 52 -15.35 -12.55 -0.04
C GLN A 52 -15.60 -11.05 0.21
N GLN A 53 -15.56 -10.61 1.47
CA GLN A 53 -15.64 -9.20 1.82
C GLN A 53 -14.44 -8.42 1.27
N LEU A 54 -13.22 -8.97 1.39
CA LEU A 54 -12.01 -8.35 0.86
C LEU A 54 -12.04 -8.25 -0.67
N GLU A 55 -12.46 -9.30 -1.37
CA GLU A 55 -12.62 -9.28 -2.82
C GLU A 55 -13.60 -8.19 -3.29
N ASN A 56 -14.74 -8.06 -2.60
CA ASN A 56 -15.71 -7.02 -2.91
C ASN A 56 -15.16 -5.62 -2.63
N GLN A 57 -14.41 -5.46 -1.54
CA GLN A 57 -13.77 -4.19 -1.20
C GLN A 57 -12.76 -3.77 -2.27
N VAL A 58 -11.87 -4.69 -2.67
CA VAL A 58 -10.88 -4.45 -3.74
C VAL A 58 -11.58 -4.13 -5.06
N ARG A 59 -12.66 -4.84 -5.41
CA ARG A 59 -13.43 -4.55 -6.63
C ARG A 59 -14.01 -3.13 -6.63
N ILE A 60 -14.51 -2.66 -5.50
CA ILE A 60 -15.03 -1.30 -5.35
C ILE A 60 -13.88 -0.29 -5.44
N GLU A 61 -12.76 -0.56 -4.79
CA GLU A 61 -11.59 0.32 -4.80
C GLU A 61 -11.04 0.51 -6.22
N VAL A 62 -10.85 -0.56 -6.99
CA VAL A 62 -10.40 -0.51 -8.40
C VAL A 62 -11.38 0.29 -9.26
N ARG A 63 -12.69 0.04 -9.13
CA ARG A 63 -13.70 0.79 -9.90
C ARG A 63 -13.68 2.27 -9.55
N ASN A 64 -13.59 2.61 -8.27
CA ASN A 64 -13.50 4.00 -7.84
C ASN A 64 -12.24 4.67 -8.40
N ALA A 65 -11.09 4.01 -8.35
CA ALA A 65 -9.86 4.53 -8.92
C ALA A 65 -9.95 4.75 -10.44
N GLN A 66 -10.54 3.81 -11.18
CA GLN A 66 -10.81 3.97 -12.62
C GLN A 66 -11.70 5.19 -12.93
N PHE A 67 -12.75 5.39 -12.13
CA PHE A 67 -13.60 6.57 -12.26
C PHE A 67 -12.85 7.85 -11.92
N SER A 68 -12.03 7.85 -10.87
CA SER A 68 -11.21 9.00 -10.50
C SER A 68 -10.23 9.40 -11.61
N VAL A 69 -9.54 8.46 -12.25
CA VAL A 69 -8.66 8.76 -13.40
C VAL A 69 -9.45 9.39 -14.54
N THR A 70 -10.58 8.80 -14.89
CA THR A 70 -11.43 9.30 -15.99
C THR A 70 -11.96 10.71 -15.69
N GLN A 71 -12.39 10.95 -14.45
CA GLN A 71 -12.90 12.25 -14.01
C GLN A 71 -11.81 13.31 -13.97
N ASN A 72 -10.63 12.99 -13.43
CA ASN A 72 -9.51 13.93 -13.39
C ASN A 72 -9.00 14.25 -14.79
N ARG A 73 -9.02 13.30 -15.73
CA ARG A 73 -8.70 13.57 -17.14
C ARG A 73 -9.65 14.60 -17.74
N ALA A 74 -10.95 14.45 -17.50
CA ALA A 74 -11.95 15.42 -17.95
C ALA A 74 -11.76 16.78 -17.26
N ALA A 75 -11.37 16.80 -15.98
CA ALA A 75 -11.05 18.03 -15.26
C ALA A 75 -9.85 18.77 -15.89
N VAL A 76 -8.78 18.05 -16.24
CA VAL A 76 -7.62 18.63 -16.95
C VAL A 76 -8.04 19.24 -18.29
N GLN A 77 -8.84 18.52 -19.09
CA GLN A 77 -9.35 19.04 -20.36
C GLN A 77 -10.20 20.31 -20.17
N SER A 78 -11.05 20.35 -19.14
CA SER A 78 -11.85 21.52 -18.80
C SER A 78 -10.98 22.71 -18.36
N SER A 79 -9.99 22.47 -17.50
CA SER A 79 -9.03 23.49 -17.07
C SER A 79 -8.19 24.02 -18.23
N GLN A 80 -7.83 23.16 -19.20
CA GLN A 80 -7.11 23.59 -20.40
C GLN A 80 -7.96 24.56 -21.24
N ALA A 81 -9.24 24.25 -21.45
CA ALA A 81 -10.16 25.14 -22.14
C ALA A 81 -10.38 26.46 -21.38
N ALA A 82 -10.42 26.42 -20.04
CA ALA A 82 -10.52 27.61 -19.21
C ALA A 82 -9.27 28.52 -19.34
N VAL A 83 -8.07 27.93 -19.41
CA VAL A 83 -6.83 28.67 -19.68
C VAL A 83 -6.87 29.32 -21.06
N GLU A 84 -7.31 28.58 -22.09
CA GLU A 84 -7.41 29.12 -23.45
C GLU A 84 -8.40 30.30 -23.51
N LEU A 85 -9.57 30.17 -22.89
CA LEU A 85 -10.55 31.25 -22.76
C LEU A 85 -9.99 32.47 -22.03
N ALA A 86 -9.26 32.26 -20.93
CA ALA A 86 -8.63 33.34 -20.18
C ALA A 86 -7.55 34.05 -21.00
N LYS A 87 -6.76 33.31 -21.80
CA LYS A 87 -5.77 33.88 -22.74
C LYS A 87 -6.44 34.74 -23.81
N GLN A 88 -7.51 34.25 -24.41
CA GLN A 88 -8.27 35.01 -25.41
C GLN A 88 -8.90 36.28 -24.80
N SER A 89 -9.41 36.19 -23.57
CA SER A 89 -9.99 37.33 -22.85
C SER A 89 -8.93 38.39 -22.55
N LEU A 90 -7.74 37.97 -22.10
CA LEU A 90 -6.61 38.88 -21.88
C LEU A 90 -6.16 39.56 -23.18
N ASP A 91 -6.03 38.81 -24.28
CA ASP A 91 -5.65 39.37 -25.58
C ASP A 91 -6.69 40.38 -26.10
N ALA A 92 -7.98 40.06 -25.98
CA ALA A 92 -9.06 40.98 -26.33
C ALA A 92 -9.01 42.27 -25.48
N GLU A 93 -8.74 42.14 -24.19
CA GLU A 93 -8.67 43.30 -23.30
C GLU A 93 -7.43 44.16 -23.57
N GLN A 94 -6.28 43.53 -23.83
CA GLN A 94 -5.06 44.23 -24.20
C GLN A 94 -5.24 45.01 -25.51
N LYS A 95 -5.93 44.44 -26.50
CA LYS A 95 -6.28 45.15 -27.75
C LYS A 95 -7.19 46.35 -27.48
N LYS A 96 -8.23 46.21 -26.65
CA LYS A 96 -9.09 47.34 -26.27
C LYS A 96 -8.32 48.43 -25.53
N PHE A 97 -7.40 48.05 -24.65
CA PHE A 97 -6.55 49.00 -23.92
C PHE A 97 -5.65 49.79 -24.88
N ASN A 98 -5.03 49.12 -25.85
CA ASN A 98 -4.21 49.78 -26.87
C ASN A 98 -5.01 50.74 -27.76
N LEU A 99 -6.32 50.49 -27.93
CA LEU A 99 -7.25 51.36 -28.64
C LEU A 99 -7.89 52.45 -27.75
N GLY A 100 -7.51 52.53 -26.47
CA GLY A 100 -8.06 53.49 -25.50
C GLY A 100 -9.48 53.19 -25.01
N ALA A 101 -10.03 52.02 -25.35
CA ALA A 101 -11.37 51.58 -24.98
C ALA A 101 -11.41 50.72 -23.70
N SER A 102 -10.30 50.60 -22.98
CA SER A 102 -10.18 49.84 -21.73
C SER A 102 -9.26 50.53 -20.72
N THR A 103 -9.17 49.97 -19.51
CA THR A 103 -8.37 50.47 -18.39
C THR A 103 -7.28 49.48 -17.98
N SER A 104 -6.19 49.97 -17.40
CA SER A 104 -5.11 49.12 -16.88
C SER A 104 -5.60 48.16 -15.80
N THR A 105 -6.59 48.56 -14.99
CA THR A 105 -7.22 47.71 -13.97
C THR A 105 -7.88 46.47 -14.60
N LEU A 106 -8.59 46.64 -15.72
CA LEU A 106 -9.29 45.53 -16.39
C LEU A 106 -8.29 44.55 -17.06
N VAL A 107 -7.18 45.06 -17.58
CA VAL A 107 -6.07 44.22 -18.08
C VAL A 107 -5.46 43.41 -16.92
N LEU A 108 -5.14 44.06 -15.80
CA LEU A 108 -4.60 43.37 -14.61
C LEU A 108 -5.57 42.32 -14.05
N GLN A 109 -6.88 42.60 -14.06
CA GLN A 109 -7.90 41.65 -13.64
C GLN A 109 -7.92 40.41 -14.55
N ASN A 110 -7.81 40.58 -15.86
CA ASN A 110 -7.71 39.46 -16.80
C ASN A 110 -6.39 38.69 -16.67
N GLN A 111 -5.27 39.38 -16.41
CA GLN A 111 -3.98 38.71 -16.12
C GLN A 111 -4.07 37.85 -14.86
N SER A 112 -4.68 38.37 -13.79
CA SER A 112 -4.93 37.60 -12.56
C SER A 112 -5.87 36.41 -12.81
N GLY A 113 -6.90 36.59 -13.64
CA GLY A 113 -7.79 35.52 -14.07
C GLY A 113 -7.05 34.41 -14.83
N LEU A 114 -6.16 34.77 -15.75
CA LEU A 114 -5.31 33.82 -16.47
C LEU A 114 -4.38 33.06 -15.51
N ALA A 115 -3.68 33.76 -14.61
CA ALA A 115 -2.79 33.11 -13.64
C ALA A 115 -3.55 32.13 -12.73
N THR A 116 -4.79 32.47 -12.35
CA THR A 116 -5.67 31.57 -11.58
C THR A 116 -6.06 30.34 -12.39
N ALA A 117 -6.41 30.51 -13.67
CA ALA A 117 -6.75 29.40 -14.56
C ALA A 117 -5.55 28.46 -14.77
N GLU A 118 -4.35 29.01 -14.93
CA GLU A 118 -3.11 28.23 -15.08
C GLU A 118 -2.77 27.46 -13.79
N SER A 119 -2.94 28.08 -12.62
CA SER A 119 -2.78 27.40 -11.32
C SER A 119 -3.77 26.24 -11.15
N ASN A 120 -5.02 26.44 -11.57
CA ASN A 120 -6.05 25.40 -11.54
C ASN A 120 -5.72 24.25 -12.51
N LEU A 121 -5.16 24.53 -13.69
CA LEU A 121 -4.71 23.51 -14.63
C LEU A 121 -3.58 22.66 -14.02
N VAL A 122 -2.57 23.28 -13.42
CA VAL A 122 -1.47 22.55 -12.76
C VAL A 122 -2.00 21.66 -11.63
N SER A 123 -2.94 22.18 -10.83
CA SER A 123 -3.57 21.42 -9.76
C SER A 123 -4.38 20.24 -10.29
N ALA A 124 -5.11 20.42 -11.39
CA ALA A 124 -5.87 19.36 -12.05
C ALA A 124 -4.95 18.27 -12.64
N MET A 125 -3.81 18.67 -13.23
CA MET A 125 -2.81 17.73 -13.73
C MET A 125 -2.20 16.91 -12.59
N ALA A 126 -1.82 17.54 -11.48
CA ALA A 126 -1.32 16.83 -10.31
C ALA A 126 -2.36 15.84 -9.73
N ALA A 127 -3.64 16.22 -9.73
CA ALA A 127 -4.72 15.32 -9.30
C ALA A 127 -4.92 14.14 -10.26
N TYR A 128 -4.75 14.34 -11.57
CA TYR A 128 -4.77 13.27 -12.57
C TYR A 128 -3.65 12.26 -12.36
N GLU A 129 -2.41 12.74 -12.23
CA GLU A 129 -1.24 11.89 -11.95
C GLU A 129 -1.42 11.09 -10.66
N LYS A 130 -1.92 11.74 -9.60
CA LYS A 130 -2.23 11.04 -8.34
C LYS A 130 -3.27 9.94 -8.54
N ALA A 131 -4.30 10.18 -9.36
CA ALA A 131 -5.33 9.18 -9.61
C ALA A 131 -4.80 7.98 -10.39
N GLU A 132 -3.84 8.17 -11.31
CA GLU A 132 -3.17 7.06 -11.98
C GLU A 132 -2.37 6.21 -10.99
N VAL A 133 -1.60 6.82 -10.09
CA VAL A 133 -0.87 6.11 -9.03
C VAL A 133 -1.81 5.34 -8.09
N GLU A 134 -2.97 5.93 -7.76
CA GLU A 134 -3.99 5.26 -6.93
C GLU A 134 -4.64 4.06 -7.65
N LEU A 135 -4.81 4.14 -8.97
CA LEU A 135 -5.29 3.02 -9.78
C LEU A 135 -4.26 1.88 -9.81
N ASP A 136 -2.99 2.21 -9.98
CA ASP A 136 -1.90 1.25 -9.90
C ASP A 136 -1.84 0.59 -8.51
N ARG A 137 -2.10 1.35 -7.43
CA ARG A 137 -2.21 0.80 -6.07
C ARG A 137 -3.35 -0.19 -5.96
N ALA A 138 -4.55 0.20 -6.40
CA ALA A 138 -5.76 -0.60 -6.26
C ALA A 138 -5.69 -1.91 -7.06
N THR A 139 -4.98 -1.92 -8.19
CA THR A 139 -4.77 -3.11 -9.03
C THR A 139 -3.64 -4.01 -8.54
N GLY A 140 -2.89 -3.60 -7.52
CA GLY A 140 -1.74 -4.33 -7.00
C GLY A 140 -0.49 -4.22 -7.88
N LEU A 141 -0.54 -3.45 -8.96
CA LEU A 141 0.57 -3.25 -9.90
C LEU A 141 1.54 -2.15 -9.43
N LEU A 142 1.19 -1.38 -8.39
CA LEU A 142 2.01 -0.26 -7.91
C LEU A 142 3.45 -0.66 -7.58
N ILE A 143 3.65 -1.82 -6.95
CA ILE A 143 4.98 -2.28 -6.54
C ILE A 143 5.82 -2.65 -7.77
N GLU A 144 5.18 -3.26 -8.77
CA GLU A 144 5.80 -3.63 -10.04
C GLU A 144 6.09 -2.40 -10.92
N HIS A 145 5.15 -1.47 -11.07
CA HIS A 145 5.31 -0.21 -11.83
C HIS A 145 6.28 0.77 -11.16
N ALA A 146 6.32 0.84 -9.83
CA ALA A 146 7.28 1.67 -9.10
C ALA A 146 8.70 1.06 -9.09
N GLY A 147 8.86 -0.18 -9.55
CA GLY A 147 10.14 -0.91 -9.57
C GLY A 147 10.65 -1.25 -8.17
N ILE A 148 9.76 -1.49 -7.21
CA ILE A 148 10.11 -1.87 -5.83
C ILE A 148 10.14 -3.40 -5.76
N ASP A 149 11.31 -4.00 -5.67
CA ASP A 149 11.45 -5.44 -5.50
C ASP A 149 11.29 -5.81 -4.01
N MET A 150 10.28 -6.61 -3.66
CA MET A 150 10.10 -7.08 -2.28
C MET A 150 11.27 -7.96 -1.80
N GLY A 151 11.99 -8.62 -2.73
CA GLY A 151 13.17 -9.42 -2.40
C GLY A 151 14.38 -8.59 -1.94
N ASP A 152 14.45 -7.33 -2.34
CA ASP A 152 15.44 -6.35 -1.86
C ASP A 152 15.08 -5.82 -0.47
N ALA A 153 13.79 -5.59 -0.23
CA ALA A 153 13.27 -5.16 1.07
C ALA A 153 13.50 -6.22 2.18
N GLU A 154 13.42 -7.51 1.84
CA GLU A 154 13.73 -8.61 2.77
C GLU A 154 15.25 -8.75 3.07
N LYS A 155 16.11 -8.33 2.14
CA LYS A 155 17.57 -8.42 2.26
C LYS A 155 18.22 -7.14 2.81
N GLY A 156 17.48 -6.04 2.87
CA GLY A 156 17.97 -4.75 3.38
C GLY A 156 18.89 -3.98 2.41
N GLU A 157 18.99 -4.42 1.16
CA GLU A 157 19.78 -3.76 0.11
C GLU A 157 18.84 -3.32 -1.01
N VAL A 158 18.88 -2.04 -1.37
CA VAL A 158 18.10 -1.48 -2.50
C VAL A 158 19.00 -1.52 -3.74
N THR A 159 18.82 -2.50 -4.61
CA THR A 159 19.64 -2.67 -5.83
C THR A 159 19.19 -1.76 -6.99
N HIS A 160 17.94 -1.28 -6.98
CA HIS A 160 17.39 -0.37 -7.99
C HIS A 160 16.60 0.78 -7.37
N ALA A 161 16.86 2.01 -7.83
CA ALA A 161 16.12 3.19 -7.36
C ALA A 161 14.67 3.17 -7.87
N PRO A 162 13.66 3.41 -7.00
CA PRO A 162 12.26 3.41 -7.39
C PRO A 162 11.97 4.51 -8.41
N LYS A 163 11.29 4.16 -9.50
CA LYS A 163 10.93 5.09 -10.58
C LYS A 163 9.56 5.70 -10.30
N VAL A 164 9.51 6.60 -9.33
CA VAL A 164 8.30 7.39 -9.05
C VAL A 164 8.19 8.51 -10.09
N PRO A 165 7.10 8.59 -10.88
CA PRO A 165 6.89 9.68 -11.82
C PRO A 165 6.97 11.04 -11.10
N PHE A 166 7.69 11.99 -11.69
CA PHE A 166 7.80 13.40 -11.25
C PHE A 166 8.40 13.67 -9.86
N VAL A 167 9.04 12.69 -9.22
CA VAL A 167 9.86 12.92 -8.02
C VAL A 167 11.32 12.99 -8.43
N ALA A 168 11.94 14.17 -8.31
CA ALA A 168 13.37 14.28 -8.50
C ALA A 168 14.09 13.43 -7.43
N PRO A 169 14.99 12.50 -7.81
CA PRO A 169 15.83 11.81 -6.85
C PRO A 169 16.59 12.84 -6.01
N ARG A 170 16.59 12.68 -4.70
CA ARG A 170 17.40 13.55 -3.84
C ARG A 170 18.87 13.34 -4.21
N ALA A 171 19.55 14.42 -4.59
CA ALA A 171 20.89 14.38 -5.19
C ALA A 171 22.03 14.03 -4.19
N ASP A 172 21.71 13.76 -2.93
CA ASP A 172 22.64 13.58 -1.82
C ASP A 172 23.10 12.13 -1.59
N LEU A 173 22.62 11.14 -2.36
CA LEU A 173 22.93 9.71 -2.13
C LEU A 173 24.04 9.13 -3.03
N GLN A 174 24.74 9.92 -3.85
CA GLN A 174 25.79 9.41 -4.76
C GLN A 174 27.22 9.37 -4.18
N GLN A 175 27.42 9.58 -2.88
CA GLN A 175 28.78 9.61 -2.29
C GLN A 175 28.95 8.78 -1.01
N THR A 176 28.58 7.50 -1.01
CA THR A 176 29.10 6.55 -0.01
C THR A 176 29.37 5.17 -0.61
N THR A 177 30.21 5.09 -1.64
CA THR A 177 30.87 3.84 -2.04
C THR A 177 32.36 4.08 -2.25
N THR A 178 33.09 4.31 -1.15
CA THR A 178 34.55 4.08 -1.13
C THR A 178 34.80 2.80 -0.33
N PRO A 179 35.27 1.70 -0.95
CA PRO A 179 35.66 0.51 -0.20
C PRO A 179 36.97 0.79 0.57
N PRO A 180 37.09 0.40 1.85
CA PRO A 180 38.36 0.46 2.54
C PRO A 180 39.28 -0.64 1.98
N GLN A 181 40.28 -0.21 1.19
CA GLN A 181 41.52 -0.95 1.02
C GLN A 181 42.39 -0.71 2.26
N GLN A 182 42.57 -1.75 3.08
CA GLN A 182 43.83 -2.24 3.66
C GLN A 182 43.57 -3.19 4.83
#